data_AF-A0A963FRN8-F1
#
_entry.id   AF-A0A963FRN8-F1
#
_cell.length_a   1.000
_cell.length_b   1.000
_cell.length_c   1.000
_cell.angle_alpha   90.00
_cell.angle_beta   90.00
_cell.angle_gamma   90.00
#
_symmetry.space_group_name_H-M   'P 1'
#
loop_
_entity.id
_entity.type
_entity.pdbx_description
1 polymer ?
#
loop_
_entity_poly.entity_id
_entity_poly.type
_entity_poly.pdbx_seq_one_letter_code
_entity_poly.pdbx_strand_id
1 'polypeptide(L)'
;MDERFEPTGDEDWVIWNGGLGLVTTAALGDVETAPNGQRMAWLDEPFDMVGPFDLDELERCGRIAFAACIVMSRQRWRADQAALRRESVHLKREAQRRMEDAFARFSRHQHRQATPSATVDERPHREALALPLSGALGRSQINAAFRRLAQRAHPDAGGDHERFVRLSKARQVLLAAAA
;
A
#
# COMPACT_ATOMS: atom_id res chain seq x y z
N MET A 1 42.18 0.89 -8.21
CA MET A 1 41.81 1.08 -9.62
C MET A 1 40.43 1.67 -9.57
N ASP A 2 40.36 3.00 -9.57
CA ASP A 2 39.09 3.75 -9.49
C ASP A 2 38.41 3.68 -10.86
N GLU A 3 37.50 2.73 -11.03
CA GLU A 3 36.52 2.75 -12.12
C GLU A 3 35.52 3.87 -11.82
N ARG A 4 35.88 5.10 -12.21
CA ARG A 4 34.91 6.20 -12.30
C ARG A 4 33.88 5.82 -13.34
N PHE A 5 32.66 5.62 -12.87
CA PHE A 5 31.47 5.39 -13.68
C PHE A 5 31.20 6.66 -14.51
N GLU A 6 31.19 6.53 -15.84
CA GLU A 6 30.73 7.58 -16.76
C GLU A 6 29.25 7.35 -17.06
N PRO A 7 28.31 8.08 -16.43
CA PRO A 7 26.89 7.95 -16.75
C PRO A 7 26.64 8.61 -18.11
N THR A 8 26.53 7.79 -19.15
CA THR A 8 25.86 8.19 -20.39
C THR A 8 24.41 8.50 -20.06
N GLY A 9 23.94 9.70 -20.38
CA GLY A 9 22.60 10.23 -20.07
C GLY A 9 21.39 9.46 -20.66
N ASP A 10 21.59 8.24 -21.16
CA ASP A 10 20.56 7.32 -21.68
C ASP A 10 20.38 6.07 -20.78
N GLU A 11 21.00 6.01 -19.60
CA GLU A 11 20.86 4.85 -18.72
C GLU A 11 19.58 4.92 -17.86
N ASP A 12 18.68 3.95 -18.10
CA ASP A 12 17.55 3.65 -17.24
C ASP A 12 17.99 3.27 -15.81
N TRP A 13 17.62 4.10 -14.83
CA TRP A 13 17.79 3.82 -13.41
C TRP A 13 16.69 2.89 -12.91
N VAL A 14 17.06 1.95 -12.06
CA VAL A 14 16.11 1.02 -11.44
C VAL A 14 15.52 1.67 -10.20
N ILE A 15 14.18 1.73 -10.15
CA ILE A 15 13.41 2.13 -8.97
C ILE A 15 12.89 0.86 -8.29
N TRP A 16 13.25 0.65 -7.04
CA TRP A 16 12.79 -0.44 -6.21
C TRP A 16 11.95 0.06 -5.04
N ASN A 17 10.70 -0.39 -4.92
CA ASN A 17 9.87 -0.16 -3.75
C ASN A 17 9.79 -1.47 -2.94
N GLY A 18 10.52 -1.54 -1.83
CA GLY A 18 10.56 -2.75 -0.98
C GLY A 18 9.24 -3.06 -0.30
N GLY A 19 8.46 -2.04 0.08
CA GLY A 19 7.17 -2.20 0.73
C GLY A 19 6.12 -2.86 -0.18
N LEU A 20 6.11 -2.48 -1.46
CA LEU A 20 5.20 -3.05 -2.47
C LEU A 20 5.82 -4.26 -3.19
N GLY A 21 7.14 -4.42 -3.14
CA GLY A 21 7.88 -5.41 -3.91
C GLY A 21 7.85 -5.15 -5.41
N LEU A 22 7.74 -3.87 -5.81
CA LEU A 22 7.65 -3.42 -7.19
C LEU A 22 9.02 -2.93 -7.67
N VAL A 23 9.35 -3.31 -8.89
CA VAL A 23 10.53 -2.83 -9.61
C VAL A 23 10.08 -2.21 -10.93
N THR A 24 10.63 -1.04 -11.24
CA THR A 24 10.45 -0.37 -12.53
C THR A 24 11.74 0.34 -12.91
N THR A 25 11.84 0.85 -14.13
CA THR A 25 12.94 1.69 -14.58
C THR A 25 12.44 3.07 -14.99
N ALA A 26 13.29 4.08 -14.87
CA ALA A 26 13.05 5.43 -15.36
C ALA A 26 14.37 6.09 -15.76
N ALA A 27 14.32 6.97 -16.75
CA ALA A 27 15.43 7.86 -17.06
C ALA A 27 15.58 8.96 -15.99
N LEU A 28 16.71 9.66 -16.00
CA LEU A 28 16.82 10.93 -15.29
C LEU A 28 16.06 12.00 -16.10
N GLY A 29 15.27 12.79 -15.40
CA GLY A 29 14.61 13.97 -15.93
C GLY A 29 15.47 15.20 -15.67
N ASP A 30 14.90 16.19 -14.99
CA ASP A 30 15.58 17.44 -14.69
C ASP A 30 16.76 17.26 -13.73
N VAL A 31 17.83 18.03 -13.99
CA VAL A 31 19.01 18.13 -13.12
C VAL A 31 19.31 19.59 -12.85
N GLU A 32 19.21 19.98 -11.59
CA GLU A 32 19.52 21.32 -11.11
C GLU A 32 20.81 21.31 -10.30
N THR A 33 21.60 22.39 -10.41
CA THR A 33 22.77 22.58 -9.56
C THR A 33 22.40 23.50 -8.40
N ALA A 34 22.42 22.97 -7.18
CA ALA A 34 22.16 23.74 -5.97
C ALA A 34 23.29 24.78 -5.71
N PRO A 35 23.04 25.84 -4.91
CA PRO A 35 24.04 26.89 -4.66
C PRO A 35 25.35 26.41 -4.01
N ASN A 36 25.32 25.24 -3.37
CA ASN A 36 26.48 24.56 -2.79
C ASN A 36 27.28 23.73 -3.83
N GLY A 37 26.89 23.74 -5.10
CA GLY A 37 27.51 22.98 -6.19
C GLY A 37 27.03 21.54 -6.32
N GLN A 38 26.08 21.10 -5.49
CA GLN A 38 25.53 19.73 -5.53
C GLN A 38 24.55 19.58 -6.70
N ARG A 39 24.65 18.47 -7.43
CA ARG A 39 23.68 18.14 -8.49
C ARG A 39 22.46 17.44 -7.89
N MET A 40 21.31 18.10 -7.98
CA MET A 40 20.02 17.56 -7.57
C MET A 40 19.28 17.08 -8.81
N ALA A 41 18.80 15.84 -8.80
CA ALA A 41 18.10 15.25 -9.94
C ALA A 41 16.70 14.76 -9.58
N TRP A 42 15.85 14.73 -10.60
CA TRP A 42 14.54 14.08 -10.61
C TRP A 42 14.56 12.95 -11.64
N LEU A 43 13.65 11.99 -11.49
CA LEU A 43 13.40 11.01 -12.56
C LEU A 43 12.53 11.62 -13.65
N ASP A 44 12.54 11.02 -14.82
CA ASP A 44 11.67 11.43 -15.93
C ASP A 44 10.23 10.91 -15.72
N GLU A 45 9.28 11.44 -16.51
CA GLU A 45 7.89 11.00 -16.51
C GLU A 45 7.77 9.46 -16.64
N PRO A 46 6.84 8.81 -15.91
CA PRO A 46 5.80 9.35 -15.02
C PRO A 46 6.28 9.54 -13.56
N PHE A 47 7.59 9.60 -13.33
CA PHE A 47 8.20 9.66 -12.01
C PHE A 47 8.92 10.99 -11.74
N ASP A 48 8.54 12.05 -12.45
CA ASP A 48 8.99 13.44 -12.28
C ASP A 48 8.83 13.99 -10.84
N MET A 49 7.92 13.42 -10.04
CA MET A 49 7.79 13.72 -8.61
C MET A 49 8.82 12.99 -7.71
N VAL A 50 9.61 12.07 -8.25
CA VAL A 50 10.63 11.32 -7.53
C VAL A 50 11.95 12.09 -7.61
N GLY A 51 12.09 13.01 -6.66
CA GLY A 51 13.22 13.91 -6.51
C GLY A 51 12.82 15.11 -5.64
N PRO A 52 13.72 16.06 -5.38
CA PRO A 52 15.13 16.00 -5.75
C PRO A 52 15.91 15.00 -4.90
N PHE A 53 16.88 14.31 -5.50
CA PHE A 53 17.88 13.51 -4.80
C PHE A 53 19.30 13.85 -5.29
N ASP A 54 20.31 13.53 -4.48
CA ASP A 54 21.71 13.78 -4.80
C ASP A 54 22.19 12.87 -5.94
N LEU A 55 22.44 13.46 -7.11
CA LEU A 55 22.92 12.74 -8.28
C LEU A 55 24.37 12.28 -8.12
N ASP A 56 25.22 13.09 -7.48
CA ASP A 56 26.62 12.75 -7.23
C ASP A 56 26.73 11.54 -6.29
N GLU A 57 25.88 11.47 -5.27
CA GLU A 57 25.77 10.29 -4.40
C GLU A 57 25.25 9.06 -5.17
N LEU A 58 24.20 9.22 -5.98
CA LEU A 58 23.64 8.12 -6.76
C LEU A 58 24.68 7.52 -7.72
N GLU A 59 25.42 8.36 -8.45
CA GLU A 59 26.49 7.93 -9.36
C GLU A 59 27.64 7.25 -8.60
N ARG A 60 28.08 7.83 -7.47
CA ARG A 60 29.20 7.31 -6.67
C ARG A 60 28.87 5.99 -5.98
N CYS A 61 27.67 5.86 -5.41
CA CYS A 61 27.26 4.69 -4.64
C CYS A 61 26.55 3.63 -5.51
N GLY A 62 26.11 4.01 -6.71
CA GLY A 62 25.24 3.21 -7.56
C GLY A 62 23.83 3.01 -6.98
N ARG A 63 23.48 3.70 -5.90
CA ARG A 63 22.14 3.70 -5.27
C ARG A 63 21.94 4.89 -4.35
N ILE A 64 20.69 5.32 -4.23
CA ILE A 64 20.24 6.32 -3.26
C ILE A 64 18.85 5.93 -2.75
N ALA A 65 18.59 6.16 -1.45
CA ALA A 65 17.27 5.97 -0.88
C ALA A 65 16.46 7.26 -1.03
N PHE A 66 15.22 7.15 -1.47
CA PHE A 66 14.29 8.27 -1.58
C PHE A 66 12.89 7.83 -1.16
N ALA A 67 12.37 8.42 -0.08
CA ALA A 67 11.12 8.03 0.54
C ALA A 67 11.03 6.50 0.77
N ALA A 68 10.01 5.84 0.22
CA ALA A 68 9.82 4.38 0.31
C ALA A 68 10.56 3.58 -0.78
N CYS A 69 11.30 4.27 -1.66
CA CYS A 69 11.97 3.69 -2.81
C CYS A 69 13.49 3.77 -2.67
N ILE A 70 14.18 2.91 -3.43
CA ILE A 70 15.61 2.99 -3.67
C ILE A 70 15.80 3.13 -5.17
N VAL A 71 16.48 4.20 -5.60
CA VAL A 71 16.91 4.39 -6.99
C VAL A 71 18.32 3.83 -7.09
N MET A 72 18.63 3.05 -8.14
CA MET A 72 19.92 2.37 -8.26
C MET A 72 20.31 2.11 -9.70
N SER A 73 21.61 1.99 -9.95
CA SER A 73 22.11 1.57 -11.26
C SER A 73 21.70 0.13 -11.54
N ARG A 74 21.64 -0.24 -12.83
CA ARG A 74 21.32 -1.62 -13.23
C ARG A 74 22.32 -2.63 -12.68
N GLN A 75 23.60 -2.26 -12.59
CA GLN A 75 24.64 -3.09 -11.99
C GLN A 75 24.36 -3.35 -10.50
N ARG A 76 24.02 -2.29 -9.75
CA ARG A 76 23.72 -2.39 -8.33
C ARG A 76 22.47 -3.24 -8.08
N TRP A 77 21.43 -3.05 -8.88
CA TRP A 77 20.23 -3.89 -8.84
C TRP A 77 20.55 -5.37 -9.05
N ARG A 78 21.36 -5.70 -10.07
CA ARG A 78 21.73 -7.10 -10.35
C ARG A 78 22.45 -7.75 -9.17
N ALA A 79 23.31 -7.01 -8.48
CA ALA A 79 24.02 -7.47 -7.29
C ALA A 79 23.09 -7.65 -6.08
N ASP A 80 22.19 -6.69 -5.83
CA ASP A 80 21.43 -6.60 -4.58
C ASP A 80 20.03 -7.26 -4.65
N GLN A 81 19.49 -7.56 -5.85
CA GLN A 81 18.09 -8.00 -6.06
C GLN A 81 17.66 -9.18 -5.19
N ALA A 82 18.53 -10.14 -4.94
CA ALA A 82 18.20 -11.33 -4.16
C ALA A 82 18.04 -11.02 -2.66
N ALA A 83 18.84 -10.09 -2.14
CA ALA A 83 18.70 -9.60 -0.76
C ALA A 83 17.45 -8.73 -0.63
N LEU A 84 17.28 -7.76 -1.55
CA LEU A 84 16.15 -6.83 -1.55
C LEU A 84 14.80 -7.54 -1.65
N ARG A 85 14.70 -8.59 -2.49
CA ARG A 85 13.46 -9.38 -2.60
C ARG A 85 13.13 -10.15 -1.32
N ARG A 86 14.14 -10.68 -0.61
CA ARG A 86 13.93 -11.34 0.69
C ARG A 86 13.42 -10.33 1.70
N GLU A 87 14.07 -9.17 1.79
CA GLU A 87 13.65 -8.08 2.67
C GLU A 87 12.21 -7.63 2.39
N SER A 88 11.82 -7.46 1.11
CA SER A 88 10.44 -7.12 0.73
C SER A 88 9.41 -8.14 1.23
N VAL A 89 9.73 -9.43 1.23
CA VAL A 89 8.84 -10.45 1.81
C VAL A 89 8.67 -10.23 3.31
N HIS A 90 9.73 -9.86 4.03
CA HIS A 90 9.64 -9.53 5.46
C HIS A 90 8.79 -8.28 5.69
N LEU A 91 9.03 -7.21 4.93
CA LEU A 91 8.27 -5.97 5.00
C LEU A 91 6.78 -6.19 4.74
N LYS A 92 6.42 -6.94 3.69
CA LYS A 92 5.02 -7.27 3.38
C LYS A 92 4.37 -8.09 4.50
N ARG A 93 5.09 -9.05 5.07
CA ARG A 93 4.58 -9.83 6.21
C ARG A 93 4.37 -8.98 7.46
N GLU A 94 5.25 -8.03 7.73
CA GLU A 94 5.07 -7.08 8.83
C GLU A 94 3.89 -6.14 8.60
N ALA A 95 3.75 -5.59 7.40
CA ALA A 95 2.60 -4.77 7.04
C ALA A 95 1.29 -5.55 7.21
N GLN A 96 1.24 -6.79 6.72
CA GLN A 96 0.10 -7.68 6.90
C GLN A 96 -0.22 -7.91 8.39
N ARG A 97 0.79 -8.19 9.22
CA ARG A 97 0.59 -8.34 10.67
C ARG A 97 0.05 -7.07 11.32
N ARG A 98 0.58 -5.89 10.96
CA ARG A 98 0.07 -4.60 11.47
C ARG A 98 -1.40 -4.39 11.09
N MET A 99 -1.80 -4.76 9.87
CA MET A 99 -3.19 -4.70 9.42
C MET A 99 -4.07 -5.68 10.18
N GLU A 100 -3.62 -6.92 10.38
CA GLU A 100 -4.33 -7.94 11.16
C GLU A 100 -4.51 -7.52 12.62
N ASP A 101 -3.48 -6.95 13.24
CA ASP A 101 -3.54 -6.45 14.61
C ASP A 101 -4.47 -5.25 14.73
N ALA A 102 -4.41 -4.30 13.79
CA ALA A 102 -5.31 -3.16 13.73
C ALA A 102 -6.77 -3.61 13.56
N PHE A 103 -7.02 -4.56 12.66
CA PHE A 103 -8.33 -5.17 12.47
C PHE A 103 -8.81 -5.86 13.74
N ALA A 104 -7.97 -6.66 14.40
CA ALA A 104 -8.33 -7.35 15.63
C ALA A 104 -8.63 -6.38 16.78
N ARG A 105 -7.87 -5.27 16.91
CA ARG A 105 -8.15 -4.20 17.88
C ARG A 105 -9.48 -3.53 17.59
N PHE A 106 -9.72 -3.16 16.34
CA PHE A 106 -10.98 -2.57 15.89
C PHE A 106 -12.18 -3.49 16.19
N SER A 107 -12.08 -4.78 15.86
CA SER A 107 -13.13 -5.76 16.16
C SER A 107 -13.38 -5.93 17.66
N ARG A 108 -12.33 -5.91 18.50
CA ARG A 108 -12.47 -5.99 19.97
C ARG A 108 -13.13 -4.75 20.57
N HIS A 109 -12.79 -3.55 20.09
CA HIS A 109 -13.42 -2.31 20.54
C HIS A 109 -14.92 -2.30 20.20
N GLN A 110 -15.32 -2.81 19.04
CA GLN A 110 -16.73 -2.94 18.69
C GLN A 110 -17.47 -3.98 19.53
N HIS A 111 -16.85 -5.13 19.83
CA HIS A 111 -17.46 -6.15 20.70
C HIS A 111 -17.69 -5.68 22.14
N ARG A 112 -16.85 -4.79 22.67
CA ARG A 112 -17.06 -4.19 24.01
C ARG A 112 -18.17 -3.14 24.04
N GLN A 113 -18.52 -2.55 22.90
CA GLN A 113 -19.62 -1.57 22.79
C GLN A 113 -20.97 -2.21 22.41
N ALA A 114 -20.98 -3.50 22.04
CA ALA A 114 -22.21 -4.23 21.80
C ALA A 114 -22.83 -4.66 23.14
N THR A 115 -23.91 -4.00 23.56
CA THR A 115 -24.74 -4.45 24.68
C THR A 115 -25.41 -5.78 24.32
N PRO A 116 -25.43 -6.78 25.22
CA PRO A 116 -26.13 -8.03 24.97
C PRO A 116 -27.64 -7.80 25.08
N SER A 117 -28.38 -8.26 24.07
CA SER A 117 -29.84 -8.42 24.07
C SER A 117 -30.70 -7.15 23.99
N ALA A 118 -30.80 -6.60 22.79
CA ALA A 118 -32.10 -6.22 22.21
C ALA A 118 -32.16 -6.91 20.84
N THR A 119 -33.33 -7.34 20.38
CA THR A 119 -33.52 -7.85 19.01
C THR A 119 -33.00 -6.80 18.03
N VAL A 120 -31.78 -6.99 17.54
CA VAL A 120 -31.09 -5.98 16.75
C VAL A 120 -31.87 -5.84 15.45
N ASP A 121 -32.38 -4.63 15.18
CA ASP A 121 -33.08 -4.36 13.93
C ASP A 121 -32.11 -4.60 12.76
N GLU A 122 -32.34 -5.69 12.02
CA GLU A 122 -31.49 -6.09 10.90
C GLU A 122 -31.62 -5.17 9.69
N ARG A 123 -32.72 -4.39 9.59
CA ARG A 123 -33.05 -3.59 8.41
C ARG A 123 -31.95 -2.59 8.02
N PRO A 124 -31.43 -1.74 8.92
CA PRO A 124 -30.33 -0.83 8.58
C PRO A 124 -29.04 -1.54 8.17
N HIS A 125 -28.81 -2.76 8.66
CA HIS A 125 -27.65 -3.57 8.30
C HIS A 125 -27.82 -4.25 6.94
N ARG A 126 -29.04 -4.68 6.60
CA ARG A 126 -29.39 -5.20 5.27
C ARG A 126 -29.25 -4.09 4.21
N GLU A 127 -29.73 -2.89 4.50
CA GLU A 127 -29.58 -1.72 3.62
C GLU A 127 -28.12 -1.37 3.37
N ALA A 128 -27.30 -1.31 4.42
CA ALA A 128 -25.88 -1.00 4.30
C ALA A 128 -25.12 -1.99 3.38
N LEU A 129 -25.50 -3.28 3.37
CA LEU A 129 -24.93 -4.29 2.49
C LEU A 129 -25.67 -4.44 1.15
N ALA A 130 -26.68 -3.61 0.87
CA ALA A 130 -27.57 -3.75 -0.27
C ALA A 130 -28.12 -5.18 -0.42
N LEU A 131 -28.59 -5.74 0.70
CA LEU A 131 -29.22 -7.06 0.80
C LEU A 131 -30.76 -6.92 0.90
N PRO A 132 -31.52 -7.97 0.54
CA PRO A 132 -32.97 -7.98 0.71
C PRO A 132 -33.40 -7.64 2.13
N LEU A 133 -34.34 -6.71 2.28
CA LEU A 133 -34.83 -6.21 3.58
C LEU A 133 -35.59 -7.25 4.39
N SER A 134 -36.06 -8.31 3.74
CA SER A 134 -36.80 -9.42 4.35
C SER A 134 -36.33 -10.75 3.77
N GLY A 135 -36.66 -11.85 4.45
CA GLY A 135 -36.28 -13.20 4.07
C GLY A 135 -34.98 -13.70 4.74
N ALA A 136 -34.75 -15.01 4.67
CA ALA A 136 -33.59 -15.66 5.24
C ALA A 136 -32.31 -15.28 4.47
N LEU A 137 -31.24 -14.96 5.20
CA LEU A 137 -29.94 -14.65 4.62
C LEU A 137 -28.94 -15.75 4.96
N GLY A 138 -28.33 -16.33 3.93
CA GLY A 138 -27.21 -17.24 4.12
C GLY A 138 -25.92 -16.49 4.47
N ARG A 139 -25.08 -17.08 5.32
CA ARG A 139 -23.73 -16.56 5.64
C ARG A 139 -22.90 -16.28 4.38
N SER A 140 -23.04 -17.10 3.34
CA SER A 140 -22.38 -16.92 2.03
C SER A 140 -22.81 -15.65 1.30
N GLN A 141 -24.12 -15.33 1.33
CA GLN A 141 -24.68 -14.13 0.71
C GLN A 141 -24.22 -12.86 1.43
N ILE A 142 -24.21 -12.87 2.76
CA ILE A 142 -23.72 -11.76 3.59
C ILE A 142 -22.25 -11.47 3.28
N ASN A 143 -21.41 -12.52 3.23
CA ASN A 143 -19.99 -12.38 2.91
C ASN A 143 -19.73 -11.92 1.47
N ALA A 144 -20.53 -12.37 0.50
CA ALA A 144 -20.41 -11.96 -0.89
C ALA A 144 -20.75 -10.47 -1.07
N ALA A 145 -21.84 -10.00 -0.46
CA ALA A 145 -22.25 -8.60 -0.50
C ALA A 145 -21.21 -7.67 0.17
N PHE A 146 -20.71 -8.08 1.34
CA PHE A 146 -19.64 -7.35 2.03
C PHE A 146 -18.38 -7.23 1.17
N ARG A 147 -17.86 -8.33 0.61
CA ARG A 147 -16.63 -8.29 -0.22
C ARG A 147 -16.75 -7.30 -1.37
N ARG A 148 -17.88 -7.31 -2.08
CA ARG A 148 -18.14 -6.41 -3.22
C ARG A 148 -18.11 -4.94 -2.82
N LEU A 149 -18.68 -4.59 -1.67
CA LEU A 149 -18.79 -3.20 -1.20
C LEU A 149 -17.52 -2.73 -0.47
N ALA A 150 -16.89 -3.62 0.30
CA ALA A 150 -15.66 -3.37 1.02
C ALA A 150 -14.48 -3.08 0.07
N GLN A 151 -14.40 -3.79 -1.06
CA GLN A 151 -13.38 -3.52 -2.09
C GLN A 151 -13.49 -2.10 -2.68
N ARG A 152 -14.70 -1.54 -2.78
CA ARG A 152 -14.95 -0.19 -3.31
C ARG A 152 -14.82 0.91 -2.26
N ALA A 153 -15.06 0.56 -0.99
CA ALA A 153 -14.95 1.48 0.14
C ALA A 153 -13.57 1.39 0.82
N HIS A 154 -12.65 0.57 0.29
CA HIS A 154 -11.34 0.38 0.91
C HIS A 154 -10.52 1.67 0.80
N PRO A 155 -9.95 2.19 1.90
CA PRO A 155 -9.16 3.43 1.89
C PRO A 155 -7.96 3.36 0.94
N ASP A 156 -7.31 2.20 0.84
CA ASP A 156 -6.18 1.99 -0.09
C ASP A 156 -6.59 2.01 -1.58
N ALA A 157 -7.89 1.95 -1.90
CA ALA A 157 -8.43 2.13 -3.24
C ALA A 157 -9.08 3.52 -3.44
N GLY A 158 -8.81 4.47 -2.53
CA GLY A 158 -9.42 5.80 -2.52
C GLY A 158 -10.83 5.85 -1.91
N GLY A 159 -11.23 4.80 -1.18
CA GLY A 159 -12.54 4.67 -0.56
C GLY A 159 -12.69 5.34 0.81
N ASP A 160 -13.94 5.62 1.19
CA ASP A 160 -14.27 6.25 2.47
C ASP A 160 -14.14 5.27 3.65
N HIS A 161 -13.25 5.61 4.60
CA HIS A 161 -13.01 4.85 5.83
C HIS A 161 -14.30 4.68 6.67
N GLU A 162 -15.12 5.73 6.82
CA GLU A 162 -16.37 5.66 7.57
C GLU A 162 -17.38 4.72 6.90
N ARG A 163 -17.39 4.72 5.57
CA ARG A 163 -18.19 3.77 4.79
C ARG A 163 -17.72 2.33 4.98
N PHE A 164 -16.41 2.08 4.99
CA PHE A 164 -15.86 0.74 5.28
C PHE A 164 -16.23 0.26 6.69
N VAL A 165 -16.17 1.16 7.68
CA VAL A 165 -16.60 0.89 9.07
C VAL A 165 -18.08 0.51 9.13
N ARG A 166 -18.96 1.25 8.43
CA ARG A 166 -20.40 0.94 8.35
C ARG A 166 -20.69 -0.42 7.73
N LEU A 167 -20.01 -0.76 6.63
CA LEU A 167 -20.14 -2.05 5.95
C LEU A 167 -19.70 -3.21 6.85
N SER A 168 -18.61 -3.02 7.60
CA SER A 168 -18.07 -4.02 8.53
C SER A 168 -19.02 -4.27 9.69
N LYS A 169 -19.60 -3.21 10.26
CA LYS A 169 -20.62 -3.30 11.32
C LYS A 169 -21.86 -4.06 10.84
N ALA A 170 -22.35 -3.73 9.65
CA ALA A 170 -23.53 -4.38 9.07
C ALA A 170 -23.34 -5.89 8.84
N ARG A 171 -22.17 -6.30 8.32
CA ARG A 171 -21.84 -7.73 8.16
C ARG A 171 -21.86 -8.49 9.48
N GLN A 172 -21.27 -7.91 10.52
CA GLN A 172 -21.12 -8.59 11.80
C GLN A 172 -22.47 -8.85 12.46
N VAL A 173 -23.35 -7.85 12.47
CA VAL A 173 -24.71 -8.00 13.01
C VAL A 173 -25.48 -9.07 12.26
N LEU A 174 -25.45 -9.06 10.92
CA LEU A 174 -26.17 -10.05 10.12
C LEU A 174 -25.60 -11.47 10.26
N LEU A 175 -24.28 -11.62 10.45
CA LEU A 175 -23.69 -12.94 10.73
C LEU A 175 -24.00 -13.45 12.13
N ALA A 176 -24.21 -12.57 13.11
CA ALA A 176 -24.64 -12.95 14.45
C ALA A 176 -26.12 -13.36 14.49
N ALA A 177 -26.95 -12.80 13.60
CA ALA A 177 -28.36 -13.13 13.48
C ALA A 177 -28.64 -14.33 12.55
N ALA A 178 -27.78 -14.58 11.56
CA ALA A 178 -27.89 -15.72 10.65
C ALA A 178 -27.38 -17.03 11.32
N ALA A 179 -28.29 -17.73 12.00
CA ALA A 179 -28.11 -19.10 12.48
C ALA A 179 -28.36 -20.11 11.34
#